data_AF-A0A7S3MG42-F1
#
_entry.id   AF-A0A7S3MG42-F1
#
_cell.length_a   1.000
_cell.length_b   1.000
_cell.length_c   1.000
_cell.angle_alpha   90.00
_cell.angle_beta   90.00
_cell.angle_gamma   90.00
#
_symmetry.space_group_name_H-M   'P 1'
#
loop_
_entity.id
_entity.type
_entity.pdbx_description
1 polymer ?
#
loop_
_entity_poly.entity_id
_entity_poly.type
_entity_poly.pdbx_seq_one_letter_code
_entity_poly.pdbx_strand_id
1 'polypeptide(L)'
;YKTMAKETVDLSLAQKGPEDDAPDAGFDNGEAYLGGQSESGGILAMLDVMKSDFERTISETEKAEEQAKQDHLEFMTESGMSLATKEEAEKAKKEQLDDTEQTLSSAEDNLGSQTNILKESITELLDLKPVCIDTGMSYAERVSRREDEIASLNKAMCILERYAEYGPEGAADGC
;
A
#
# COMPACT_ATOMS: atom_id res chain seq x y z
N TYR A 1 25.65 -64.69 -41.36
CA TYR A 1 24.55 -65.65 -41.52
C TYR A 1 23.81 -65.42 -42.84
N LYS A 2 24.42 -65.74 -43.98
CA LYS A 2 23.85 -65.49 -45.33
C LYS A 2 23.62 -66.78 -46.14
N THR A 3 23.58 -67.93 -45.47
CA THR A 3 23.60 -69.25 -46.13
C THR A 3 22.33 -70.10 -45.94
N MET A 4 21.28 -69.60 -45.28
CA MET A 4 20.04 -70.39 -45.05
C MET A 4 18.88 -70.06 -46.01
N ALA A 5 19.07 -69.17 -46.98
CA ALA A 5 17.98 -68.70 -47.86
C ALA A 5 17.52 -69.71 -48.94
N LYS A 6 17.88 -71.00 -48.83
CA LYS A 6 17.58 -72.04 -49.83
C LYS A 6 17.30 -73.43 -49.21
N GLU A 7 16.73 -73.51 -48.01
CA GLU A 7 16.20 -74.78 -47.52
C GLU A 7 14.74 -74.96 -47.97
N THR A 8 14.48 -76.06 -48.66
CA THR A 8 13.14 -76.53 -49.05
C THR A 8 12.79 -77.74 -48.18
N VAL A 9 11.55 -77.82 -47.71
CA VAL A 9 11.11 -78.95 -46.88
C VAL A 9 10.97 -80.19 -47.77
N ASP A 10 11.62 -81.30 -47.40
CA ASP A 10 11.53 -82.55 -48.15
C ASP A 10 10.15 -83.21 -47.99
N LEU A 11 9.34 -83.11 -49.04
CA LEU A 11 7.99 -83.67 -49.12
C LEU A 11 7.96 -85.13 -49.61
N SER A 12 9.10 -85.82 -49.72
CA SER A 12 9.16 -87.18 -50.30
C SER A 12 8.33 -88.25 -49.57
N LEU A 13 7.78 -87.95 -48.40
CA LEU A 13 6.94 -88.84 -47.59
C LEU A 13 5.44 -88.48 -47.59
N ALA A 14 5.04 -87.38 -48.25
CA ALA A 14 3.63 -87.04 -48.41
C ALA A 14 3.01 -87.88 -49.54
N GLN A 15 2.14 -88.83 -49.19
CA GLN A 15 1.36 -89.59 -50.16
C GLN A 15 0.43 -88.65 -50.94
N LYS A 16 0.50 -88.70 -52.28
CA LYS A 16 -0.42 -88.06 -53.23
C LYS A 16 -1.90 -88.33 -52.85
N GLY A 17 -2.52 -87.37 -52.16
CA GLY A 17 -3.98 -87.19 -52.05
C GLY A 17 -4.45 -86.03 -52.94
N PRO A 18 -5.73 -85.63 -52.95
CA PRO A 18 -6.25 -84.64 -53.90
C PRO A 18 -5.76 -83.22 -53.54
N GLU A 19 -4.62 -82.82 -54.11
CA GLU A 19 -3.96 -81.52 -53.83
C GLU A 19 -4.43 -80.38 -54.75
N ASP A 20 -5.25 -80.68 -55.77
CA ASP A 20 -5.72 -79.70 -56.77
C ASP A 20 -6.96 -78.87 -56.34
N ASP A 21 -7.56 -79.15 -55.18
CA ASP A 21 -8.76 -78.44 -54.65
C ASP A 21 -8.50 -77.64 -53.36
N ALA A 22 -7.24 -77.53 -52.91
CA ALA A 22 -6.90 -76.72 -51.73
C ALA A 22 -6.87 -75.23 -52.11
N PRO A 23 -7.58 -74.34 -51.37
CA PRO A 23 -7.50 -72.91 -51.61
C PRO A 23 -6.07 -72.42 -51.39
N ASP A 24 -5.62 -71.52 -52.28
CA ASP A 24 -4.30 -70.89 -52.21
C ASP A 24 -4.07 -70.28 -50.82
N ALA A 25 -3.11 -70.84 -50.09
CA ALA A 25 -2.79 -70.46 -48.71
C ALA A 25 -1.89 -69.20 -48.64
N GLY A 26 -1.49 -68.64 -49.79
CA GLY A 26 -0.64 -67.46 -49.88
C GLY A 26 0.86 -67.74 -49.65
N PHE A 27 1.26 -69.02 -49.72
CA PHE A 27 2.65 -69.48 -49.69
C PHE A 27 2.77 -70.79 -50.48
N ASP A 28 3.90 -71.01 -51.15
CA ASP A 28 4.12 -72.20 -51.99
C ASP A 28 4.34 -73.45 -51.11
N ASN A 29 3.67 -74.55 -51.47
CA ASN A 29 3.82 -75.83 -50.76
C ASN A 29 5.28 -76.33 -50.83
N GLY A 30 5.93 -76.45 -49.67
CA GLY A 30 7.32 -76.90 -49.53
C GLY A 30 8.35 -75.78 -49.30
N GLU A 31 7.92 -74.52 -49.30
CA GLU A 31 8.77 -73.43 -48.83
C GLU A 31 8.93 -73.49 -47.30
N ALA A 32 10.18 -73.52 -46.83
CA ALA A 32 10.45 -73.42 -45.40
C ALA A 32 10.09 -72.00 -44.93
N TYR A 33 9.27 -71.89 -43.88
CA TYR A 33 8.99 -70.61 -43.25
C TYR A 33 10.29 -70.04 -42.67
N LEU A 34 10.91 -69.08 -43.36
CA LEU A 34 12.23 -68.52 -43.01
C LEU A 34 12.21 -67.63 -41.75
N GLY A 35 11.08 -67.55 -41.05
CA GLY A 35 10.75 -66.53 -40.07
C GLY A 35 10.59 -65.18 -40.75
N GLY A 36 9.69 -64.31 -40.27
CA GLY A 36 9.48 -62.96 -40.81
C GLY A 36 10.71 -62.05 -40.66
N GLN A 37 11.84 -62.37 -41.30
CA GLN A 37 13.12 -61.67 -41.22
C GLN A 37 13.02 -60.26 -41.81
N SER A 38 12.04 -60.01 -42.68
CA SER A 38 11.72 -58.68 -43.16
C SER A 38 10.93 -57.84 -42.13
N GLU A 39 10.18 -58.47 -41.23
CA GLU A 39 9.34 -57.79 -40.22
C GLU A 39 10.16 -57.40 -38.98
N SER A 40 11.21 -58.17 -38.64
CA SER A 40 12.10 -57.88 -37.52
C SER A 40 12.86 -56.56 -37.67
N GLY A 41 13.20 -56.16 -38.90
CA GLY A 41 13.79 -54.85 -39.19
C GLY A 41 12.83 -53.67 -38.94
N GLY A 42 11.55 -53.84 -39.25
CA GLY A 42 10.51 -52.84 -39.01
C GLY A 42 10.23 -52.65 -37.51
N ILE A 43 10.20 -53.74 -36.74
CA ILE A 43 10.01 -53.69 -35.28
C ILE A 43 11.20 -53.01 -34.60
N LEU A 44 12.43 -53.31 -35.00
CA LEU A 44 13.62 -52.65 -34.46
C LEU A 44 13.65 -51.15 -34.81
N ALA A 45 13.30 -50.78 -36.05
CA ALA A 45 13.18 -49.39 -36.45
C ALA A 45 12.11 -48.64 -35.63
N MET A 46 10.97 -49.27 -35.34
CA MET A 46 9.93 -48.70 -34.49
C MET A 46 10.42 -48.50 -33.04
N LEU A 47 11.18 -49.46 -32.49
CA LEU A 47 11.79 -49.35 -31.15
C LEU A 47 12.84 -48.23 -31.08
N ASP A 48 13.63 -48.04 -32.13
CA ASP A 48 14.59 -46.92 -32.23
C ASP A 48 13.88 -45.57 -32.30
N VAL A 49 12.78 -45.46 -33.05
CA VAL A 49 11.94 -44.26 -33.07
C VAL A 49 11.33 -43.99 -31.69
N MET A 50 10.77 -45.01 -31.03
CA MET A 50 10.23 -44.88 -29.67
C MET A 50 11.29 -44.41 -28.68
N LYS A 51 12.51 -44.97 -28.76
CA LYS A 51 13.63 -44.54 -27.93
C LYS A 51 13.97 -43.07 -28.17
N SER A 52 14.10 -42.65 -29.44
CA SER A 52 14.37 -41.26 -29.79
C SER A 52 13.27 -40.32 -29.30
N ASP A 53 12.01 -40.73 -29.35
CA ASP A 53 10.89 -39.93 -28.84
C ASP A 53 10.92 -39.81 -27.32
N PHE A 54 11.28 -40.87 -26.59
CA PHE A 54 11.47 -40.78 -25.13
C PHE A 54 12.65 -39.87 -24.77
N GLU A 55 13.80 -40.01 -25.44
CA GLU A 55 14.95 -39.13 -25.20
C GLU A 55 14.61 -37.66 -25.47
N ARG A 56 13.89 -37.37 -26.55
CA ARG A 56 13.39 -36.02 -26.86
C ARG A 56 12.41 -35.53 -25.80
N THR A 57 11.44 -36.36 -25.41
CA THR A 57 10.43 -36.00 -24.40
C THR A 57 11.09 -35.68 -23.07
N ILE A 58 12.08 -36.47 -22.65
CA ILE A 58 12.84 -36.21 -21.42
C ILE A 58 13.54 -34.86 -21.53
N SER A 59 14.29 -34.61 -22.60
CA SER A 59 15.02 -33.35 -22.76
C SER A 59 14.11 -32.12 -22.82
N GLU A 60 12.98 -32.20 -23.55
CA GLU A 60 12.00 -31.12 -23.63
C GLU A 60 11.33 -30.88 -22.28
N THR A 61 11.00 -31.94 -21.53
CA THR A 61 10.35 -31.84 -20.21
C THR A 61 11.31 -31.27 -19.18
N GLU A 62 12.54 -31.77 -19.09
CA GLU A 62 13.56 -31.26 -18.16
C GLU A 62 13.85 -29.77 -18.42
N LYS A 63 13.92 -29.37 -19.70
CA LYS A 63 14.10 -27.96 -20.07
C LYS A 63 12.90 -27.11 -19.66
N ALA A 64 11.68 -27.61 -19.87
CA ALA A 64 10.46 -26.91 -19.49
C ALA A 64 10.33 -26.79 -17.96
N GLU A 65 10.68 -27.83 -17.21
CA GLU A 65 10.68 -27.83 -15.75
C GLU A 65 11.70 -26.85 -15.18
N GLU A 66 12.93 -26.83 -15.72
CA GLU A 66 13.95 -25.87 -15.28
C GLU A 66 13.53 -24.43 -15.61
N GLN A 67 12.99 -24.18 -16.80
CA GLN A 67 12.47 -22.85 -17.15
C GLN A 67 11.33 -22.42 -16.21
N ALA A 68 10.35 -23.30 -15.98
CA ALA A 68 9.22 -23.00 -15.10
C ALA A 68 9.67 -22.72 -13.66
N LYS A 69 10.71 -23.42 -13.20
CA LYS A 69 11.31 -23.19 -11.88
C LYS A 69 12.00 -21.83 -11.82
N GLN A 70 12.76 -21.45 -12.84
CA GLN A 70 13.40 -20.13 -12.90
C GLN A 70 12.35 -19.01 -12.94
N ASP A 71 11.36 -19.11 -13.81
CA ASP A 71 10.28 -18.13 -13.93
C ASP A 71 9.51 -17.98 -12.61
N HIS A 72 9.26 -19.10 -11.90
CA HIS A 72 8.61 -19.06 -10.61
C HIS A 72 9.47 -18.37 -9.55
N LEU A 73 10.78 -18.66 -9.49
CA LEU A 73 11.69 -18.02 -8.55
C LEU A 73 11.82 -16.52 -8.82
N GLU A 74 11.92 -16.12 -10.08
CA GLU A 74 11.98 -14.72 -10.50
C GLU A 74 10.67 -14.00 -10.11
N PHE A 75 9.52 -14.57 -10.47
CA PHE A 75 8.22 -14.02 -10.11
C PHE A 75 8.02 -13.86 -8.60
N MET A 76 8.38 -14.88 -7.82
CA MET A 76 8.26 -14.84 -6.36
C MET A 76 9.19 -13.80 -5.75
N THR A 77 10.40 -13.65 -6.29
CA THR A 77 11.37 -12.65 -5.82
C THR A 77 10.89 -11.24 -6.14
N GLU A 78 10.53 -10.96 -7.39
CA GLU A 78 10.06 -9.65 -7.82
C GLU A 78 8.76 -9.26 -7.11
N SER A 79 7.81 -10.17 -7.03
CA SER A 79 6.53 -9.93 -6.36
C SER A 79 6.72 -9.70 -4.87
N GLY A 80 7.59 -10.49 -4.21
CA GLY A 80 7.91 -10.31 -2.80
C GLY A 80 8.58 -8.97 -2.51
N MET A 81 9.56 -8.58 -3.34
CA MET A 81 10.21 -7.28 -3.23
C MET A 81 9.24 -6.12 -3.47
N SER A 82 8.40 -6.22 -4.52
CA SER A 82 7.38 -5.22 -4.82
C SER A 82 6.37 -5.10 -3.66
N LEU A 83 5.92 -6.23 -3.10
CA LEU A 83 4.96 -6.24 -1.99
C LEU A 83 5.57 -5.55 -0.77
N ALA A 84 6.75 -5.98 -0.32
CA ALA A 84 7.41 -5.40 0.85
C ALA A 84 7.66 -3.89 0.67
N THR A 85 8.09 -3.46 -0.52
CA THR A 85 8.30 -2.04 -0.83
C THR A 85 6.99 -1.24 -0.74
N LYS A 86 5.89 -1.80 -1.27
CA LYS A 86 4.58 -1.15 -1.24
C LYS A 86 3.97 -1.10 0.16
N GLU A 87 4.13 -2.16 0.95
CA GLU A 87 3.67 -2.20 2.35
C GLU A 87 4.38 -1.15 3.20
N GLU A 88 5.71 -1.02 3.08
CA GLU A 88 6.46 0.00 3.82
C GLU A 88 6.10 1.41 3.35
N ALA A 89 5.93 1.60 2.03
CA ALA A 89 5.48 2.88 1.48
C ALA A 89 4.07 3.24 1.96
N GLU A 90 3.14 2.28 2.01
CA GLU A 90 1.80 2.49 2.54
C GLU A 90 1.83 2.91 4.01
N LYS A 91 2.61 2.20 4.83
CA LYS A 91 2.77 2.52 6.25
C LYS A 91 3.33 3.93 6.45
N ALA A 92 4.43 4.27 5.78
CA ALA A 92 5.02 5.60 5.86
C ALA A 92 4.05 6.69 5.39
N LYS A 93 3.23 6.41 4.36
CA LYS A 93 2.22 7.36 3.87
C LYS A 93 1.05 7.54 4.81
N LYS A 94 0.62 6.49 5.51
CA LYS A 94 -0.39 6.59 6.57
C LYS A 94 0.12 7.42 7.75
N GLU A 95 1.34 7.16 8.21
CA GLU A 95 1.97 7.96 9.28
C GLU A 95 2.08 9.44 8.89
N GLN A 96 2.47 9.74 7.65
CA GLN A 96 2.50 11.11 7.12
C GLN A 96 1.11 11.75 7.06
N LEU A 97 0.09 10.99 6.67
CA LEU A 97 -1.29 11.48 6.65
C LEU A 97 -1.76 11.85 8.05
N ASP A 98 -1.59 10.94 9.01
CA ASP A 98 -2.02 11.13 10.40
C ASP A 98 -1.34 12.36 11.03
N ASP A 99 -0.03 12.53 10.83
CA ASP A 99 0.73 13.70 11.32
C ASP A 99 0.27 15.01 10.67
N THR A 100 -0.03 14.97 9.37
CA THR A 100 -0.54 16.13 8.63
C THR A 100 -1.94 16.52 9.11
N GLU A 101 -2.83 15.54 9.31
CA GLU A 101 -4.18 15.77 9.83
C GLU A 101 -4.16 16.35 11.25
N GLN A 102 -3.29 15.83 12.11
CA GLN A 102 -3.10 16.35 13.47
C GLN A 102 -2.58 17.79 13.45
N THR A 103 -1.60 18.08 12.60
CA THR A 103 -1.04 19.42 12.42
C THR A 103 -2.09 20.40 11.91
N LEU A 104 -2.88 19.97 10.91
CA LEU A 104 -3.96 20.78 10.34
C LEU A 104 -5.00 21.13 11.42
N SER A 105 -5.49 20.13 12.14
CA SER A 105 -6.46 20.32 13.23
C SER A 105 -5.94 21.29 14.30
N SER A 106 -4.69 21.11 14.73
CA SER A 106 -4.05 22.00 15.70
C SER A 106 -3.91 23.44 15.19
N ALA A 107 -3.62 23.61 13.89
CA ALA A 107 -3.52 24.92 13.26
C ALA A 107 -4.88 25.62 13.12
N GLU A 108 -5.93 24.87 12.79
CA GLU A 108 -7.31 25.37 12.73
C GLU A 108 -7.80 25.84 14.10
N ASP A 109 -7.58 25.04 15.15
CA ASP A 109 -7.91 25.39 16.53
C ASP A 109 -7.16 26.64 16.99
N ASN A 110 -5.86 26.73 16.68
CA ASN A 110 -5.05 27.90 17.02
C ASN A 110 -5.57 29.14 16.30
N LEU A 111 -5.84 29.05 15.00
CA LEU A 111 -6.37 30.15 14.21
C LEU A 111 -7.72 30.63 14.75
N GLY A 112 -8.61 29.71 15.11
CA GLY A 112 -9.89 30.04 15.74
C GLY A 112 -9.72 30.78 17.05
N SER A 113 -8.85 30.28 17.93
CA SER A 113 -8.53 30.90 19.22
C SER A 113 -7.94 32.30 19.06
N GLN A 114 -6.91 32.46 18.22
CA GLN A 114 -6.28 33.76 17.97
C GLN A 114 -7.23 34.75 17.32
N THR A 115 -8.11 34.28 16.44
CA THR A 115 -9.16 35.13 15.83
C THR A 115 -10.13 35.64 16.88
N ASN A 116 -10.52 34.81 17.85
CA ASN A 116 -11.40 35.24 18.94
C ASN A 116 -10.69 36.25 19.86
N ILE A 117 -9.45 35.98 20.27
CA ILE A 117 -8.64 36.92 21.07
C ILE A 117 -8.51 38.26 20.35
N LEU A 118 -8.24 38.26 19.05
CA LEU A 118 -8.13 39.48 18.25
C LEU A 118 -9.45 40.26 18.23
N LYS A 119 -10.58 39.58 18.01
CA LYS A 119 -11.92 40.22 18.01
C LYS A 119 -12.25 40.84 19.36
N GLU A 120 -12.00 40.10 20.45
CA GLU A 120 -12.22 40.58 21.81
C GLU A 120 -11.34 41.79 22.11
N SER A 121 -10.05 41.72 21.78
CA SER A 121 -9.10 42.83 21.97
C SER A 121 -9.50 44.08 21.18
N ILE A 122 -9.97 43.91 19.95
CA ILE A 122 -10.48 45.04 19.15
C ILE A 122 -11.72 45.64 19.78
N THR A 123 -12.64 44.80 20.26
CA THR A 123 -13.87 45.26 20.92
C THR A 123 -13.54 46.05 22.18
N GLU A 124 -12.70 45.52 23.06
CA GLU A 124 -12.26 46.18 24.27
C GLU A 124 -11.55 47.51 23.97
N LEU A 125 -10.70 47.55 22.95
CA LEU A 125 -10.03 48.79 22.52
C LEU A 125 -11.03 49.84 22.03
N LEU A 126 -12.05 49.44 21.28
CA LEU A 126 -13.10 50.34 20.82
C LEU A 126 -13.94 50.87 21.99
N ASP A 127 -14.23 50.04 22.98
CA ASP A 127 -14.99 50.42 24.18
C ASP A 127 -14.19 51.36 25.09
N LEU A 128 -12.87 51.17 25.21
CA LEU A 128 -11.99 52.02 26.02
C LEU A 128 -11.69 53.37 25.36
N LYS A 129 -11.63 53.44 24.02
CA LYS A 129 -11.29 54.66 23.28
C LYS A 129 -12.10 55.90 23.69
N PRO A 130 -13.45 55.87 23.81
CA PRO A 130 -14.20 57.05 24.24
C PRO A 130 -13.90 57.49 25.67
N VAL A 131 -13.58 56.56 26.57
CA VAL A 131 -13.29 56.85 27.98
C VAL A 131 -11.87 57.37 28.17
N CYS A 132 -10.92 56.91 27.37
CA CYS A 132 -9.50 57.23 27.55
C CYS A 132 -8.97 58.34 26.62
N ILE A 133 -9.50 58.46 25.41
CA ILE A 133 -9.00 59.39 24.38
C ILE A 133 -10.05 60.45 24.06
N ASP A 134 -11.27 60.03 23.72
CA ASP A 134 -12.33 60.91 23.23
C ASP A 134 -13.25 61.41 24.35
N THR A 135 -12.68 61.76 25.52
CA THR A 135 -13.43 62.22 26.71
C THR A 135 -14.24 63.52 26.50
N GLY A 136 -14.08 64.20 25.37
CA GLY A 136 -14.74 65.47 25.05
C GLY A 136 -14.25 66.67 25.86
N MET A 137 -13.54 66.45 26.97
CA MET A 137 -13.01 67.51 27.84
C MET A 137 -11.63 67.98 27.36
N SER A 138 -11.48 69.31 27.25
CA SER A 138 -10.17 69.92 27.01
C SER A 138 -9.23 69.68 28.20
N TYR A 139 -7.91 69.76 27.97
CA TYR A 139 -6.94 69.68 29.06
C TYR A 139 -7.22 70.72 30.16
N ALA A 140 -7.57 71.95 29.78
CA ALA A 140 -7.92 73.01 30.71
C ALA A 140 -9.14 72.67 31.58
N GLU A 141 -10.18 72.10 30.98
CA GLU A 141 -11.39 71.67 31.72
C GLU A 141 -11.07 70.51 32.69
N ARG A 142 -10.20 69.57 32.29
CA ARG A 142 -9.72 68.49 33.18
C ARG A 142 -8.93 69.04 34.36
N VAL A 143 -8.08 70.04 34.15
CA VAL A 143 -7.30 70.69 35.22
C VAL A 143 -8.25 71.42 36.17
N SER A 144 -9.21 72.21 35.63
CA SER A 144 -10.20 72.92 36.44
C SER A 144 -11.00 71.98 37.34
N ARG A 145 -11.56 70.88 36.79
CA ARG A 145 -12.31 69.90 37.60
C ARG A 145 -11.45 69.27 38.69
N ARG A 146 -10.17 69.01 38.41
CA ARG A 146 -9.23 68.48 39.40
C ARG A 146 -8.95 69.51 40.50
N GLU A 147 -8.81 70.78 40.16
CA GLU A 147 -8.63 71.85 41.14
C GLU A 147 -9.88 72.01 42.04
N ASP A 148 -11.08 71.95 41.47
CA ASP A 148 -12.35 71.97 42.21
C ASP A 148 -12.47 70.76 43.16
N GLU A 149 -12.07 69.58 42.70
CA GLU A 149 -12.02 68.36 43.51
C GLU A 149 -11.01 68.51 44.65
N ILE A 150 -9.80 68.98 44.38
CA ILE A 150 -8.76 69.24 45.40
C ILE A 150 -9.25 70.24 46.44
N ALA A 151 -9.90 71.33 46.02
CA ALA A 151 -10.46 72.33 46.94
C ALA A 151 -11.54 71.71 47.83
N SER A 152 -12.43 70.90 47.26
CA SER A 152 -13.49 70.19 48.00
C SER A 152 -12.91 69.19 49.01
N LEU A 153 -11.86 68.44 48.61
CA LEU A 153 -11.16 67.51 49.49
C LEU A 153 -10.44 68.22 50.64
N ASN A 154 -9.76 69.34 50.36
CA ASN A 154 -9.11 70.16 51.39
C ASN A 154 -10.12 70.73 52.38
N LYS A 155 -11.29 71.16 51.90
CA LYS A 155 -12.39 71.62 52.76
C LYS A 155 -12.91 70.48 53.63
N ALA A 156 -13.16 69.30 53.06
CA ALA A 156 -13.59 68.13 53.83
C ALA A 156 -12.54 67.74 54.90
N MET A 157 -11.25 67.78 54.55
CA MET A 157 -10.16 67.50 55.48
C MET A 157 -10.14 68.51 56.64
N CYS A 158 -10.26 69.81 56.35
CA CYS A 158 -10.36 70.86 57.36
C CYS A 158 -11.55 70.63 58.31
N ILE A 159 -12.72 70.25 57.77
CA ILE A 159 -13.90 69.94 58.59
C ILE A 159 -13.65 68.73 59.50
N LEU A 160 -13.02 67.67 58.98
CA LEU A 160 -12.72 66.47 59.76
C LEU A 160 -11.67 66.72 60.85
N GLU A 161 -10.65 67.51 60.56
CA GLU A 161 -9.65 67.93 61.55
C GLU A 161 -10.30 68.74 62.68
N ARG A 162 -11.15 69.72 62.32
CA ARG A 162 -11.90 70.52 63.28
C ARG A 162 -12.86 69.67 64.11
N TYR A 163 -13.55 68.72 63.50
CA TYR A 163 -14.43 67.79 64.19
C TYR A 163 -13.67 66.92 65.20
N ALA A 164 -12.48 66.44 64.84
CA ALA A 164 -11.64 65.64 65.73
C ALA A 164 -11.13 66.45 66.94
N GLU A 165 -10.81 67.72 66.76
CA GLU A 165 -10.26 68.59 67.81
C GLU A 165 -11.33 69.21 68.71
N TYR A 166 -12.48 69.61 68.15
CA TYR A 166 -13.50 70.41 68.85
C TYR A 166 -14.88 69.73 68.97
N GLY A 167 -15.05 68.52 68.42
CA GLY A 167 -16.33 67.81 68.42
C GLY A 167 -17.36 68.37 67.40
N PRO A 168 -18.62 67.87 67.41
CA PRO A 168 -19.63 68.20 66.41
C PRO A 168 -19.99 69.69 66.32
N GLU A 169 -19.79 70.45 67.40
CA GLU A 169 -20.12 71.89 67.45
C GLU A 169 -19.03 72.79 66.85
N GLY A 170 -17.79 72.30 66.66
CA GLY A 170 -16.67 73.07 66.09
C GLY A 170 -16.48 72.95 64.58
N ALA A 171 -17.31 72.15 63.90
CA ALA A 171 -17.15 71.80 62.49
C ALA A 171 -17.79 72.79 61.50
N ALA A 172 -18.62 73.73 61.96
CA ALA A 172 -19.56 74.45 61.08
C ALA A 172 -19.03 75.70 60.37
N ASP A 173 -18.07 76.45 60.94
CA ASP A 173 -17.87 77.87 60.55
C ASP A 173 -16.42 78.32 60.26
N GLY A 174 -15.51 77.41 59.88
CA GLY A 174 -14.12 77.82 59.63
C GLY A 174 -13.36 77.07 58.53
N CYS A 175 -14.11 76.39 57.65
CA CYS A 175 -13.68 75.65 56.47
C CYS A 175 -14.78 75.85 55.39
#